data_AF-A0A441TMJ1-F1
#
_entry.id   AF-A0A441TMJ1-F1
#
_cell.length_a   1.000
_cell.length_b   1.000
_cell.length_c   1.000
_cell.angle_alpha   90.00
_cell.angle_beta   90.00
_cell.angle_gamma   90.00
#
_symmetry.space_group_name_H-M   'P 1'
#
loop_
_entity.id
_entity.type
_entity.pdbx_description
1 polymer ?
#
loop_
_entity_poly.entity_id
_entity_poly.type
_entity_poly.pdbx_seq_one_letter_code
_entity_poly.pdbx_strand_id
1 'polypeptide(L)'
;MRTISGLYDTYEQATQAVEALEDAGVSSSDISLVAPSGSGSAEMQDADGTVAGASVGAAVGGVGGLLAGLGAFAIPGIGPVVGVGWLATTLIGAAAGGAVGGLLGSLTDAGIDEHDAHVYAEGIRRGKTLVIARIDEAQADSAQAILGQASDAAALRREFEADGWVGFDESADPWDEDARSEYRRSQDEDPIITPFPR
;
A
#
# COMPACT_ATOMS: atom_id res chain seq x y z
N MET A 1 1.60 -8.33 19.81
CA MET A 1 1.31 -7.90 18.44
C MET A 1 2.60 -7.56 17.74
N ARG A 2 2.85 -8.21 16.60
CA ARG A 2 3.95 -7.98 15.68
C ARG A 2 3.35 -7.44 14.38
N THR A 3 3.94 -6.39 13.82
CA THR A 3 3.52 -5.86 12.52
C THR A 3 4.21 -6.65 11.42
N ILE A 4 3.43 -7.16 10.47
CA ILE A 4 3.92 -7.85 9.28
C ILE A 4 3.29 -7.17 8.07
N SER A 5 4.10 -6.91 7.05
CA SER A 5 3.71 -6.20 5.84
C SER A 5 4.04 -7.03 4.61
N GLY A 6 3.35 -6.76 3.51
CA GLY A 6 3.59 -7.40 2.21
C GLY A 6 3.31 -6.40 1.09
N LEU A 7 4.20 -6.30 0.10
CA LEU A 7 4.03 -5.44 -1.07
C LEU A 7 3.82 -6.29 -2.33
N TYR A 8 2.72 -6.04 -3.03
CA TYR A 8 2.22 -6.84 -4.15
C TYR A 8 2.17 -6.02 -5.43
N ASP A 9 2.34 -6.65 -6.59
CA ASP A 9 2.31 -5.94 -7.87
C ASP A 9 0.91 -5.48 -8.26
N THR A 10 -0.12 -6.16 -7.78
CA THR A 10 -1.52 -5.87 -8.12
C THR A 10 -2.42 -5.84 -6.89
N TYR A 11 -3.52 -5.12 -7.01
CA TYR A 11 -4.58 -5.10 -6.01
C TYR A 11 -5.20 -6.49 -5.79
N GLU A 12 -5.31 -7.30 -6.84
CA GLU A 12 -5.85 -8.66 -6.76
C GLU A 12 -4.97 -9.59 -5.90
N GLN A 13 -3.64 -9.55 -6.10
CA GLN A 13 -2.70 -10.33 -5.28
C GLN A 13 -2.76 -9.91 -3.80
N ALA A 14 -2.83 -8.60 -3.54
CA ALA A 14 -2.97 -8.08 -2.19
C ALA A 14 -4.29 -8.53 -1.54
N THR A 15 -5.39 -8.55 -2.28
CA THR A 15 -6.70 -9.00 -1.77
C THR A 15 -6.67 -10.50 -1.42
N GLN A 16 -6.07 -11.34 -2.27
CA GLN A 16 -5.89 -12.77 -1.95
C GLN A 16 -5.07 -12.98 -0.68
N ALA A 17 -4.06 -12.14 -0.43
CA ALA A 17 -3.28 -12.20 0.79
C ALA A 17 -4.10 -11.78 2.03
N VAL A 18 -4.96 -10.75 1.91
CA VAL A 18 -5.89 -10.34 2.96
C VAL A 18 -6.86 -11.49 3.29
N GLU A 19 -7.48 -12.09 2.27
CA GLU A 19 -8.39 -13.24 2.45
C GLU A 19 -7.69 -14.40 3.18
N ALA A 20 -6.46 -14.73 2.77
CA ALA A 20 -5.68 -15.78 3.42
C ALA A 20 -5.33 -15.47 4.89
N LEU A 21 -5.07 -14.19 5.22
CA LEU A 21 -4.87 -13.76 6.60
C LEU A 21 -6.16 -13.87 7.44
N GLU A 22 -7.29 -13.47 6.88
CA GLU A 22 -8.60 -13.62 7.53
C GLU A 22 -8.95 -15.09 7.79
N ASP A 23 -8.72 -15.96 6.80
CA ASP A 23 -8.91 -17.41 6.91
C ASP A 23 -7.99 -18.04 7.98
N ALA A 24 -6.80 -17.46 8.20
CA ALA A 24 -5.89 -17.83 9.27
C ALA A 24 -6.29 -17.24 10.65
N GLY A 25 -7.41 -16.52 10.71
CA GLY A 25 -7.99 -15.97 11.94
C GLY A 25 -7.45 -14.60 12.33
N VAL A 26 -6.81 -13.87 11.42
CA VAL A 26 -6.41 -12.48 11.66
C VAL A 26 -7.65 -11.58 11.55
N SER A 27 -7.84 -10.68 12.51
CA SER A 27 -8.98 -9.75 12.46
C SER A 27 -8.82 -8.75 11.31
N SER A 28 -9.89 -8.53 10.54
CA SER A 28 -9.92 -7.48 9.51
C SER A 28 -9.66 -6.07 10.07
N SER A 29 -9.93 -5.85 11.36
CA SER A 29 -9.61 -4.59 12.05
C SER A 29 -8.11 -4.37 12.32
N ASP A 30 -7.32 -5.43 12.20
CA ASP A 30 -5.86 -5.41 12.33
C ASP A 30 -5.14 -5.41 10.97
N ILE A 31 -5.88 -5.57 9.88
CA ILE A 31 -5.36 -5.51 8.51
C ILE A 31 -5.62 -4.13 7.93
N SER A 32 -4.67 -3.62 7.17
CA SER A 32 -4.80 -2.43 6.33
C SER A 32 -4.24 -2.71 4.95
N LEU A 33 -4.85 -2.12 3.93
CA LEU A 33 -4.38 -2.19 2.55
C LEU A 33 -4.33 -0.79 1.97
N VAL A 34 -3.24 -0.46 1.27
CA VAL A 34 -3.02 0.84 0.61
C VAL A 34 -2.58 0.61 -0.82
N ALA A 35 -3.30 1.21 -1.78
CA ALA A 35 -3.05 1.02 -3.21
C ALA A 35 -3.09 2.37 -3.96
N PRO A 36 -2.37 2.52 -5.09
CA PRO A 36 -2.56 3.66 -5.98
C PRO A 36 -4.00 3.69 -6.53
N SER A 37 -4.55 4.88 -6.75
CA SER A 37 -5.86 5.01 -7.41
C SER A 37 -5.85 4.37 -8.81
N GLY A 38 -6.92 3.66 -9.18
CA GLY A 38 -7.02 3.01 -10.50
C GLY A 38 -6.42 1.60 -10.58
N SER A 39 -5.82 1.10 -9.49
CA SER A 39 -5.23 -0.24 -9.41
C SER A 39 -6.23 -1.39 -9.25
N GLY A 40 -7.53 -1.10 -9.09
CA GLY A 40 -8.60 -2.10 -8.99
C GLY A 40 -9.70 -1.91 -10.02
N SER A 41 -10.50 -2.96 -10.21
CA SER A 41 -11.66 -2.99 -11.11
C SER A 41 -12.58 -1.80 -10.88
N ALA A 42 -13.27 -1.38 -11.94
CA ALA A 42 -14.13 -0.20 -12.14
C ALA A 42 -15.11 0.23 -11.02
N GLU A 43 -15.17 -0.45 -9.87
CA GLU A 43 -16.01 -0.11 -8.73
C GLU A 43 -15.44 0.99 -7.82
N MET A 44 -14.18 1.40 -8.02
CA MET A 44 -13.61 2.59 -7.35
C MET A 44 -13.87 3.92 -8.08
N GLN A 45 -14.57 3.88 -9.22
CA GLN A 45 -14.83 5.06 -10.06
C GLN A 45 -16.12 5.81 -9.70
N ASP A 46 -16.96 5.28 -8.81
CA ASP A 46 -18.15 5.97 -8.28
C ASP A 46 -17.89 6.82 -7.02
N ALA A 47 -16.60 7.12 -6.71
CA ALA A 47 -16.22 8.03 -5.62
C ALA A 47 -15.98 9.48 -6.11
N ASP A 48 -16.46 9.82 -7.30
CA ASP A 48 -16.39 11.19 -7.83
C ASP A 48 -17.45 12.07 -7.13
N GLY A 49 -17.08 12.67 -6.00
CA GLY A 49 -17.81 13.81 -5.45
C GLY A 49 -18.24 13.78 -3.99
N THR A 50 -17.53 13.10 -3.07
CA THR A 50 -17.74 13.35 -1.63
C THR A 50 -16.44 13.25 -0.83
N VAL A 51 -15.58 14.26 -0.99
CA VAL A 51 -14.67 14.66 0.08
C VAL A 51 -15.52 15.36 1.17
N ALA A 52 -16.18 14.57 2.02
CA ALA A 52 -16.63 14.91 3.37
C ALA A 52 -17.57 13.82 3.93
N GLY A 53 -17.05 12.93 4.77
CA GLY A 53 -17.83 12.40 5.90
C GLY A 53 -18.93 11.36 5.62
N ALA A 54 -18.82 10.51 4.60
CA ALA A 54 -19.72 9.37 4.45
C ALA A 54 -18.99 8.06 4.74
N SER A 55 -19.19 7.53 5.95
CA SER A 55 -19.00 6.13 6.28
C SER A 55 -19.95 5.29 5.43
N VAL A 56 -19.58 5.00 4.18
CA VAL A 56 -20.29 4.04 3.34
C VAL A 56 -19.64 2.69 3.55
N GLY A 57 -20.18 1.93 4.50
CA GLY A 57 -19.99 0.49 4.54
C GLY A 57 -20.69 -0.12 3.32
N ALA A 58 -19.94 -0.46 2.30
CA ALA A 58 -20.44 -1.22 1.16
C ALA A 58 -20.23 -2.71 1.43
N ALA A 59 -21.27 -3.32 1.99
CA ALA A 59 -21.44 -4.76 1.99
C ALA A 59 -21.96 -5.21 0.61
N VAL A 60 -21.12 -5.21 -0.44
CA VAL A 60 -21.30 -5.92 -1.74
C VAL A 60 -19.92 -5.87 -2.43
N GLY A 61 -19.20 -6.93 -2.79
CA GLY A 61 -19.40 -8.37 -2.67
C GLY A 61 -18.08 -9.11 -2.98
N GLY A 62 -17.78 -10.15 -2.20
CA GLY A 62 -16.55 -10.96 -2.25
C GLY A 62 -16.29 -11.53 -0.84
N VAL A 63 -15.80 -12.75 -0.72
CA VAL A 63 -15.68 -13.44 0.58
C VAL A 63 -14.56 -12.79 1.39
N GLY A 64 -14.89 -12.07 2.47
CA GLY A 64 -13.91 -11.51 3.43
C GLY A 64 -14.03 -9.98 3.57
N GLY A 65 -14.67 -9.50 4.63
CA GLY A 65 -15.19 -8.13 4.73
C GLY A 65 -14.19 -7.08 5.20
N LEU A 66 -13.87 -6.11 4.33
CA LEU A 66 -13.27 -4.82 4.73
C LEU A 66 -14.37 -3.78 5.05
N LEU A 67 -14.81 -3.74 6.31
CA LEU A 67 -15.68 -2.67 6.83
C LEU A 67 -14.96 -1.73 7.82
N ALA A 68 -13.84 -1.15 7.42
CA ALA A 68 -13.27 0.00 8.12
C ALA A 68 -12.66 1.03 7.15
N GLY A 69 -13.38 2.14 6.96
CA GLY A 69 -12.86 3.42 6.45
C GLY A 69 -12.17 3.34 5.09
N LEU A 70 -12.95 3.22 4.01
CA LEU A 70 -12.48 3.58 2.68
C LEU A 70 -12.23 5.09 2.63
N GLY A 71 -11.08 5.49 2.10
CA GLY A 71 -10.97 6.83 1.57
C GLY A 71 -9.85 6.99 0.56
N ALA A 72 -10.01 8.02 -0.26
CA ALA A 72 -9.07 8.41 -1.28
C ALA A 72 -8.30 9.65 -0.82
N PHE A 73 -6.98 9.63 -0.96
CA PHE A 73 -6.10 10.70 -0.48
C PHE A 73 -5.01 10.96 -1.52
N ALA A 74 -4.60 12.21 -1.67
CA ALA A 74 -3.39 12.53 -2.43
C ALA A 74 -2.21 12.59 -1.47
N ILE A 75 -1.19 11.75 -1.68
CA ILE A 75 0.05 11.77 -0.91
C ILE A 75 1.13 12.45 -1.75
N PRO A 76 1.79 13.51 -1.25
CA PRO A 76 2.95 14.11 -1.91
C PRO A 76 4.01 13.04 -2.29
N GLY A 77 4.59 13.15 -3.49
CA GLY A 77 5.52 12.15 -4.02
C GLY A 77 4.85 10.90 -4.62
N ILE A 78 3.68 10.47 -4.14
CA ILE A 78 3.02 9.21 -4.56
C ILE A 78 1.88 9.47 -5.56
N GLY A 79 1.12 10.54 -5.34
CA GLY A 79 -0.12 10.82 -6.07
C GLY A 79 -1.36 10.28 -5.35
N PRO A 80 -2.50 10.14 -6.08
CA PRO A 80 -3.74 9.67 -5.48
C PRO A 80 -3.65 8.19 -5.10
N VAL A 81 -4.10 7.87 -3.89
CA VAL A 81 -4.16 6.52 -3.33
C VAL A 81 -5.52 6.23 -2.74
N VAL A 82 -5.82 4.95 -2.59
CA VAL A 82 -6.93 4.42 -1.82
C VAL A 82 -6.40 3.61 -0.65
N GLY A 83 -7.03 3.75 0.51
CA GLY A 83 -6.68 2.99 1.71
C GLY A 83 -7.92 2.38 2.35
N VAL A 84 -7.73 1.20 2.94
CA VAL A 84 -8.70 0.53 3.80
C VAL A 84 -8.04 0.07 5.10
N GLY A 85 -8.82 -0.03 6.17
CA GLY A 85 -8.36 -0.50 7.47
C GLY A 85 -7.85 0.62 8.37
N TRP A 86 -7.23 0.23 9.47
CA TRP A 86 -6.85 1.15 10.54
C TRP A 86 -5.82 2.21 10.10
N LEU A 87 -4.93 1.90 9.16
CA LEU A 87 -3.98 2.87 8.60
C LEU A 87 -4.63 3.90 7.67
N ALA A 88 -5.74 3.56 7.01
CA ALA A 88 -6.45 4.51 6.16
C ALA A 88 -6.92 5.73 6.98
N THR A 89 -7.32 5.52 8.24
CA THR A 89 -7.74 6.60 9.15
C THR A 89 -6.62 7.55 9.53
N THR A 90 -5.37 7.06 9.64
CA THR A 90 -4.20 7.88 9.94
C THR A 90 -3.79 8.69 8.71
N LEU A 91 -3.87 8.10 7.52
CA LEU A 91 -3.66 8.81 6.25
C LEU A 91 -4.67 9.96 6.06
N ILE A 92 -5.96 9.77 6.44
CA ILE A 92 -6.97 10.84 6.46
C ILE A 92 -6.52 12.02 7.34
N GLY A 93 -6.04 11.72 8.55
CA GLY A 93 -5.64 12.74 9.53
C GLY A 93 -4.52 13.65 9.03
N ALA A 94 -3.60 13.10 8.23
CA ALA A 94 -2.48 13.84 7.66
C ALA A 94 -2.92 14.86 6.60
N ALA A 95 -3.88 14.50 5.75
CA ALA A 95 -4.39 15.37 4.69
C ALA A 95 -5.13 16.61 5.23
N ALA A 96 -5.66 16.55 6.45
CA ALA A 96 -6.45 17.62 7.07
C ALA A 96 -5.63 18.76 7.71
N GLY A 97 -4.29 18.77 7.56
CA GLY A 97 -3.44 19.91 7.97
C GLY A 97 -2.50 19.67 9.15
N GLY A 98 -2.26 18.42 9.54
CA GLY A 98 -1.19 18.07 10.46
C GLY A 98 0.13 17.87 9.69
N ALA A 99 1.01 18.87 9.71
CA ALA A 99 2.41 18.65 9.32
C ALA A 99 2.99 17.59 10.27
N VAL A 100 3.58 16.54 9.70
CA VAL A 100 4.03 15.28 10.33
C VAL A 100 2.91 14.23 10.45
N GLY A 101 2.85 13.32 9.46
CA GLY A 101 1.93 12.18 9.46
C GLY A 101 1.62 11.56 8.09
N GLY A 102 2.37 11.87 7.03
CA GLY A 102 2.20 11.24 5.72
C GLY A 102 2.41 9.72 5.76
N LEU A 103 2.36 9.04 4.62
CA LEU A 103 2.49 7.57 4.58
C LEU A 103 3.66 7.06 5.41
N LEU A 104 4.85 7.65 5.28
CA LEU A 104 6.02 7.30 6.09
C LEU A 104 5.74 7.34 7.60
N GLY A 105 5.15 8.44 8.09
CA GLY A 105 4.79 8.59 9.50
C GLY A 105 3.77 7.55 9.96
N SER A 106 2.77 7.26 9.14
CA SER A 106 1.77 6.22 9.46
C SER A 106 2.38 4.81 9.52
N LEU A 107 3.36 4.53 8.67
CA LEU A 107 4.07 3.25 8.65
C LEU A 107 5.01 3.13 9.85
N THR A 108 5.72 4.20 10.21
CA THR A 108 6.57 4.20 11.41
C THR A 108 5.75 4.08 12.69
N ASP A 109 4.60 4.75 12.77
CA ASP A 109 3.65 4.59 13.88
C ASP A 109 3.06 3.17 13.94
N ALA A 110 3.00 2.48 12.80
CA ALA A 110 2.64 1.06 12.72
C ALA A 110 3.73 0.11 13.24
N GLY A 111 4.92 0.63 13.58
CA GLY A 111 6.06 -0.17 13.99
C GLY A 111 6.88 -0.72 12.82
N ILE A 112 6.73 -0.18 11.61
CA ILE A 112 7.63 -0.47 10.48
C ILE A 112 8.86 0.43 10.63
N ASP A 113 10.05 -0.14 10.52
CA ASP A 113 11.29 0.63 10.54
C ASP A 113 11.28 1.69 9.44
N GLU A 114 11.76 2.90 9.75
CA GLU A 114 11.75 4.05 8.81
C GLU A 114 12.36 3.68 7.45
N HIS A 115 13.46 2.93 7.48
CA HIS A 115 14.11 2.37 6.31
C HIS A 115 13.14 1.59 5.41
N ASP A 116 12.32 0.71 5.96
CA ASP A 116 11.36 -0.09 5.21
C ASP A 116 10.12 0.73 4.82
N ALA A 117 9.74 1.73 5.63
CA ALA A 117 8.69 2.67 5.29
C ALA A 117 9.00 3.43 3.98
N HIS A 118 10.24 3.86 3.77
CA HIS A 118 10.68 4.45 2.50
C HIS A 118 10.54 3.49 1.32
N VAL A 119 10.87 2.20 1.52
CA VAL A 119 10.72 1.16 0.48
C VAL A 119 9.25 0.98 0.12
N TYR A 120 8.36 0.90 1.11
CA TYR A 120 6.93 0.75 0.85
C TYR A 120 6.30 1.99 0.20
N ALA A 121 6.71 3.20 0.59
CA ALA A 121 6.26 4.43 -0.04
C ALA A 121 6.68 4.50 -1.51
N GLU A 122 7.92 4.14 -1.83
CA GLU A 122 8.39 4.02 -3.20
C GLU A 122 7.63 2.92 -3.97
N GLY A 123 7.40 1.79 -3.34
CA GLY A 123 6.61 0.69 -3.91
C GLY A 123 5.22 1.14 -4.36
N ILE A 124 4.49 1.85 -3.49
CA ILE A 124 3.17 2.39 -3.80
C ILE A 124 3.27 3.46 -4.90
N ARG A 125 4.30 4.33 -4.86
CA ARG A 125 4.54 5.32 -5.93
C ARG A 125 4.69 4.64 -7.31
N ARG A 126 5.41 3.52 -7.37
CA ARG A 126 5.61 2.69 -8.57
C ARG A 126 4.41 1.84 -8.98
N GLY A 127 3.31 1.90 -8.24
CA GLY A 127 2.07 1.22 -8.60
C GLY A 127 1.79 -0.08 -7.85
N LYS A 128 2.63 -0.48 -6.88
CA LYS A 128 2.44 -1.68 -6.06
C LYS A 128 1.40 -1.43 -4.96
N THR A 129 0.77 -2.49 -4.45
CA THR A 129 -0.23 -2.46 -3.38
C THR A 129 0.36 -3.01 -2.09
N LEU A 130 0.22 -2.27 -1.00
CA LEU A 130 0.75 -2.63 0.31
C LEU A 130 -0.35 -3.24 1.18
N VAL A 131 -0.05 -4.36 1.84
CA VAL A 131 -0.84 -4.96 2.92
C VAL A 131 -0.03 -4.88 4.21
N ILE A 132 -0.66 -4.50 5.31
CA ILE A 132 -0.05 -4.45 6.65
C ILE A 132 -1.02 -5.08 7.64
N ALA A 133 -0.52 -5.98 8.47
CA ALA A 133 -1.31 -6.65 9.49
C ALA A 133 -0.61 -6.59 10.85
N ARG A 134 -1.38 -6.30 11.91
CA ARG A 134 -0.95 -6.51 13.30
C ARG A 134 -1.33 -7.92 13.71
N ILE A 135 -0.32 -8.75 13.96
CA ILE A 135 -0.49 -10.18 14.17
C ILE A 135 -0.12 -10.53 15.61
N ASP A 136 -0.93 -11.36 16.27
CA ASP A 136 -0.55 -11.91 17.56
C ASP A 136 0.68 -12.81 17.40
N GLU A 137 1.57 -12.84 18.40
CA GLU A 137 2.85 -13.57 18.29
C GLU A 137 2.63 -15.06 17.96
N ALA A 138 1.52 -15.63 18.43
CA ALA A 138 1.14 -17.02 18.16
C ALA A 138 0.79 -17.30 16.68
N GLN A 139 0.42 -16.28 15.91
CA GLN A 139 0.05 -16.38 14.50
C GLN A 139 1.14 -15.82 13.56
N ALA A 140 2.22 -15.24 14.12
CA ALA A 140 3.23 -14.51 13.34
C ALA A 140 3.86 -15.36 12.24
N ASP A 141 4.23 -16.61 12.53
CA ASP A 141 4.84 -17.51 11.54
C ASP A 141 3.87 -17.87 10.41
N SER A 142 2.59 -18.08 10.74
CA SER A 142 1.55 -18.38 9.74
C SER A 142 1.28 -17.18 8.84
N ALA A 143 1.15 -15.99 9.43
CA ALA A 143 0.95 -14.76 8.67
C ALA A 143 2.18 -14.42 7.80
N GLN A 144 3.39 -14.63 8.32
CA GLN A 144 4.61 -14.46 7.54
C GLN A 144 4.71 -15.45 6.37
N ALA A 145 4.24 -16.70 6.56
CA ALA A 145 4.18 -17.68 5.48
C ALA A 145 3.14 -17.32 4.41
N ILE A 146 2.00 -16.75 4.82
CA ILE A 146 0.94 -16.27 3.91
C ILE A 146 1.44 -15.09 3.07
N LEU A 147 2.06 -14.10 3.71
CA LEU A 147 2.57 -12.92 3.01
C LEU A 147 3.83 -13.25 2.17
N GLY A 148 4.61 -14.25 2.58
CA GLY A 148 5.65 -14.86 1.76
C GLY A 148 6.78 -13.90 1.40
N GLN A 149 7.26 -13.97 0.15
CA GLN A 149 8.31 -13.08 -0.37
C GLN A 149 7.90 -11.60 -0.40
N ALA A 150 6.59 -11.30 -0.45
CA ALA A 150 6.10 -9.91 -0.46
C ALA A 150 6.49 -9.16 0.82
N SER A 151 6.80 -9.86 1.92
CA SER A 151 7.26 -9.29 3.18
C SER A 151 8.75 -8.93 3.24
N ASP A 152 9.54 -9.29 2.23
CA ASP A 152 10.98 -9.02 2.24
C ASP A 152 11.30 -7.60 1.74
N ALA A 153 11.17 -6.62 2.65
CA ALA A 153 11.50 -5.22 2.37
C ALA A 153 12.97 -5.04 1.92
N ALA A 154 13.88 -5.88 2.41
CA ALA A 154 15.29 -5.83 2.02
C ALA A 154 15.51 -6.32 0.59
N ALA A 155 14.74 -7.30 0.12
CA ALA A 155 14.75 -7.72 -1.28
C ALA A 155 14.21 -6.61 -2.20
N LEU A 156 13.07 -6.02 -1.84
CA LEU A 156 12.46 -4.90 -2.59
C LEU A 156 13.39 -3.69 -2.67
N ARG A 157 14.04 -3.35 -1.56
CA ARG A 157 15.07 -2.31 -1.53
C ARG A 157 16.17 -2.57 -2.55
N ARG A 158 16.71 -3.79 -2.59
CA ARG A 158 17.79 -4.15 -3.53
C ARG A 158 17.34 -4.05 -4.97
N GLU A 159 16.09 -4.41 -5.28
CA GLU A 159 15.48 -4.21 -6.60
C GLU A 159 15.46 -2.71 -6.95
N PHE A 160 14.92 -1.87 -6.07
CA PHE A 160 14.83 -0.43 -6.33
C PHE A 160 16.20 0.25 -6.44
N GLU A 161 17.14 -0.12 -5.57
CA GLU A 161 18.53 0.37 -5.59
C GLU A 161 19.26 -0.06 -6.88
N ALA A 162 18.97 -1.24 -7.43
CA ALA A 162 19.54 -1.69 -8.70
C ALA A 162 19.09 -0.82 -9.89
N ASP A 163 17.89 -0.26 -9.83
CA ASP A 163 17.40 0.71 -10.82
C ASP A 163 17.98 2.11 -10.60
N GLY A 164 18.64 2.37 -9.45
CA GLY A 164 19.23 3.65 -9.06
C GLY A 164 18.46 4.45 -8.00
N TRP A 165 17.50 3.84 -7.30
CA TRP A 165 16.77 4.50 -6.22
C TRP A 165 17.69 4.72 -5.02
N VAL A 166 17.64 5.92 -4.44
CA VAL A 166 18.46 6.29 -3.27
C VAL A 166 17.65 6.56 -2.01
N GLY A 167 16.32 6.53 -2.13
CA GLY A 167 15.38 6.85 -1.06
C GLY A 167 14.11 7.51 -1.60
N PHE A 168 13.02 7.37 -0.85
CA PHE A 168 11.76 8.01 -1.21
C PHE A 168 11.85 9.53 -1.03
N ASP A 169 11.48 10.27 -2.07
CA ASP A 169 11.45 11.74 -2.11
C ASP A 169 9.99 12.20 -2.15
N GLU A 170 9.52 12.77 -1.04
CA GLU A 170 8.16 13.32 -0.91
C GLU A 170 7.90 14.57 -1.76
N SER A 171 8.97 15.24 -2.22
CA SER A 171 8.91 16.46 -3.01
C SER A 171 8.89 16.21 -4.52
N ALA A 172 9.23 14.99 -4.93
CA ALA A 172 9.24 14.61 -6.34
C ALA A 172 7.81 14.54 -6.91
N ASP A 173 7.68 14.76 -8.21
CA ASP A 173 6.37 14.66 -8.85
C ASP A 173 5.80 13.23 -8.74
N PRO A 174 4.48 13.08 -8.50
CA PRO A 174 3.81 11.79 -8.58
C PRO A 174 4.10 11.11 -9.91
N TRP A 175 4.25 9.79 -9.89
CA TRP A 175 4.32 9.02 -11.14
C TRP A 175 2.95 9.06 -11.82
N ASP A 176 2.94 9.52 -13.07
CA ASP A 176 1.74 9.44 -13.91
C ASP A 176 1.50 7.99 -14.41
N GLU A 177 0.35 7.77 -15.04
CA GLU A 177 -0.04 6.44 -15.54
C GLU A 177 0.94 5.94 -16.62
N ASP A 178 1.48 6.85 -17.43
CA ASP A 178 2.44 6.52 -18.48
C ASP A 178 3.74 5.97 -17.86
N ALA A 179 4.32 6.66 -16.87
CA ALA A 179 5.50 6.20 -16.14
C ALA A 179 5.28 4.86 -15.43
N ARG A 180 4.11 4.64 -14.81
CA ARG A 180 3.76 3.35 -14.20
C ARG A 180 3.61 2.23 -15.24
N SER A 181 3.05 2.55 -16.40
CA SER A 181 2.87 1.58 -17.49
C SER A 181 4.21 1.19 -18.13
N GLU A 182 5.14 2.14 -18.28
CA GLU A 182 6.50 1.88 -18.73
C GLU A 182 7.26 1.02 -17.72
N TYR A 183 7.16 1.32 -16.42
CA TYR A 183 7.80 0.52 -15.38
C TYR A 183 7.27 -0.92 -15.36
N ARG A 184 5.94 -1.12 -15.41
CA ARG A 184 5.35 -2.47 -15.49
C ARG A 184 5.84 -3.23 -16.72
N ARG A 185 5.90 -2.55 -17.88
CA ARG A 185 6.41 -3.15 -19.12
C ARG A 185 7.90 -3.50 -19.01
N SER A 186 8.71 -2.67 -18.35
CA SER A 186 10.14 -2.92 -18.13
C SER A 186 10.44 -4.09 -17.17
N GLN A 187 9.46 -4.47 -16.34
CA GLN A 187 9.55 -5.66 -15.50
C GLN A 187 9.17 -6.95 -16.25
N ASP A 188 8.31 -6.83 -17.27
CA ASP A 188 7.91 -7.94 -18.15
C ASP A 188 8.90 -8.18 -19.32
N GLU A 189 9.69 -7.17 -19.70
CA GLU A 189 10.74 -7.23 -20.73
C GLU A 189 12.15 -7.27 -20.10
N ASP A 190 13.07 -8.13 -20.58
CA ASP A 190 14.47 -8.18 -20.12
C ASP A 190 15.08 -6.75 -20.01
N PRO A 191 15.77 -6.40 -18.91
CA PRO A 191 15.85 -5.02 -18.43
C PRO A 191 16.67 -4.11 -19.35
N ILE A 192 16.01 -3.12 -19.95
CA ILE A 192 16.66 -1.87 -20.36
C ILE A 192 16.37 -0.85 -19.27
N ILE A 193 17.38 -0.64 -18.41
CA ILE A 193 17.41 0.35 -17.33
C ILE A 193 16.98 1.72 -17.89
N THR A 194 15.78 2.18 -17.53
CA THR A 194 15.37 3.57 -17.72
C THR A 194 15.70 4.38 -16.47
N PRO A 195 16.34 5.56 -16.59
CA PRO A 195 16.73 6.37 -15.44
C PRO A 195 15.53 7.06 -14.79
N PHE A 196 15.62 7.26 -13.47
CA PHE A 196 14.63 8.01 -12.70
C PHE A 196 14.34 9.40 -13.28
N PRO A 197 13.06 9.80 -13.37
CA PRO A 197 12.73 11.20 -13.58
C PRO A 197 13.25 12.02 -12.38
N ARG A 198 14.02 13.08 -12.69
CA ARG A 198 14.60 14.01 -11.71
C ARG A 198 13.65 15.15 -11.41
#